data_AF-Q4L0Q4-F1
#
_entry.id   AF-Q4L0Q4-F1
#
_cell.length_a   1.000
_cell.length_b   1.000
_cell.length_c   1.000
_cell.angle_alpha   90.00
_cell.angle_beta   90.00
_cell.angle_gamma   90.00
#
_symmetry.space_group_name_H-M   'P 1'
#
loop_
_entity.id
_entity.type
_entity.pdbx_description
1 polymer ?
#
loop_
_entity_poly.entity_id
_entity_poly.type
_entity_poly.pdbx_seq_one_letter_code
_entity_poly.pdbx_strand_id
1 'polypeptide(L)'
;ASSHHWLLAWTGLELNMLSILVIIMKPKHPRTAEAAIKYFLTQTIASTMMLFSSTINAIQTGQWDISMMTDKYACTMLLLAMTMKIGAAPIYFWLPEVMQGTTMLTALIIATWQKIAPISILFMTYNHLPPKIMMTIGILSTIIG
;
A
#
# COMPACT_ATOMS: atom_id res chain seq x y z
N ALA A 1 -13.75 -4.54 7.04
CA ALA A 1 -13.49 -5.86 6.42
C ALA A 1 -13.08 -6.83 7.53
N SER A 2 -13.89 -7.86 7.77
CA SER A 2 -13.65 -8.93 8.75
C SER A 2 -12.84 -10.06 8.10
N SER A 3 -11.66 -9.73 7.56
CA SER A 3 -10.78 -10.71 6.91
C SER A 3 -9.62 -11.03 7.84
N HIS A 4 -9.54 -12.27 8.32
CA HIS A 4 -8.39 -12.76 9.08
C HIS A 4 -7.31 -13.37 8.19
N HIS A 5 -7.64 -13.69 6.92
CA HIS A 5 -6.75 -14.37 5.99
C HIS A 5 -6.02 -13.41 5.03
N TRP A 6 -4.71 -13.57 4.89
CA TRP A 6 -3.85 -12.73 4.03
C TRP A 6 -4.32 -12.61 2.57
N LEU A 7 -4.71 -13.74 1.97
CA LEU A 7 -5.17 -13.76 0.57
C LEU A 7 -6.41 -12.88 0.36
N LEU A 8 -7.34 -12.86 1.32
CA LEU A 8 -8.56 -12.07 1.22
C LEU A 8 -8.28 -10.57 1.46
N ALA A 9 -7.31 -10.24 2.32
CA ALA A 9 -6.82 -8.87 2.44
C ALA A 9 -6.15 -8.40 1.14
N TRP A 10 -5.38 -9.27 0.47
CA TRP A 10 -4.76 -8.95 -0.82
C TRP A 10 -5.79 -8.72 -1.92
N THR A 11 -6.78 -9.61 -2.09
CA THR A 11 -7.82 -9.43 -3.11
C THR A 11 -8.59 -8.12 -2.88
N GLY A 12 -8.87 -7.75 -1.63
CA GLY A 12 -9.49 -6.47 -1.31
C GLY A 12 -8.66 -5.26 -1.74
N LEU A 13 -7.34 -5.31 -1.56
CA LEU A 13 -6.43 -4.24 -1.99
C LEU A 13 -6.28 -4.16 -3.51
N GLU A 14 -6.26 -5.29 -4.21
CA GLU A 14 -6.23 -5.34 -5.68
C GLU A 14 -7.51 -4.78 -6.29
N LEU A 15 -8.67 -5.18 -5.76
CA LEU A 15 -9.96 -4.63 -6.21
C LEU A 15 -10.03 -3.12 -6.00
N ASN A 16 -9.50 -2.62 -4.88
CA ASN A 16 -9.42 -1.19 -4.62
C ASN A 16 -8.55 -0.47 -5.66
N MET A 17 -7.39 -1.03 -6.00
CA MET A 17 -6.48 -0.49 -7.02
C MET A 17 -7.14 -0.45 -8.41
N LEU A 18 -7.75 -1.56 -8.84
CA LEU A 18 -8.42 -1.65 -10.14
C LEU A 18 -9.60 -0.67 -10.24
N SER A 19 -10.36 -0.49 -9.16
CA SER A 19 -11.49 0.44 -9.15
C SER A 19 -11.05 1.89 -9.33
N ILE A 20 -9.96 2.30 -8.69
CA ILE A 20 -9.44 3.67 -8.79
C ILE A 20 -8.79 3.90 -10.16
N LEU A 21 -8.17 2.88 -10.77
CA LEU A 21 -7.56 2.99 -12.09
C LEU A 21 -8.59 3.40 -13.15
N VAL A 22 -9.79 2.80 -13.12
CA VAL A 22 -10.90 3.18 -14.01
C VAL A 22 -11.31 4.63 -13.81
N ILE A 23 -11.31 5.10 -12.55
CA ILE A 23 -11.66 6.48 -12.20
C ILE A 23 -10.60 7.47 -12.70
N ILE A 24 -9.31 7.14 -12.58
CA ILE A 24 -8.18 7.96 -13.07
C ILE A 24 -8.25 8.12 -14.60
N MET A 25 -8.58 7.03 -15.32
CA MET A 25 -8.61 6.99 -16.79
C MET A 25 -9.89 7.60 -17.40
N LYS A 26 -10.86 8.02 -16.60
CA LYS A 26 -12.12 8.61 -17.07
C LYS A 26 -11.92 9.82 -17.99
N PRO A 27 -11.12 10.84 -17.63
CA PRO A 27 -10.67 11.87 -18.57
C PRO A 27 -9.67 11.29 -19.58
N LYS A 28 -9.94 11.45 -20.87
CA LYS A 28 -9.06 11.00 -21.96
C LYS A 28 -8.01 12.08 -22.29
N HIS A 29 -6.94 12.15 -21.49
CA HIS A 29 -5.83 13.08 -21.68
C HIS A 29 -4.48 12.32 -21.54
N PRO A 30 -3.41 12.66 -22.27
CA PRO A 30 -2.13 11.96 -22.14
C PRO A 30 -1.59 11.96 -20.70
N ARG A 31 -1.74 13.09 -20.00
CA ARG A 31 -1.34 13.22 -18.58
C ARG A 31 -2.09 12.29 -17.62
N THR A 32 -3.36 11.98 -17.89
CA THR A 32 -4.15 11.07 -17.05
C THR A 32 -3.74 9.62 -17.29
N ALA A 33 -3.34 9.28 -18.53
CA ALA A 33 -2.75 7.99 -18.85
C ALA A 33 -1.39 7.77 -18.17
N GLU A 34 -0.51 8.77 -18.16
CA GLU A 34 0.77 8.70 -17.42
C GLU A 34 0.54 8.49 -15.92
N ALA A 35 -0.40 9.25 -15.32
CA ALA A 35 -0.77 9.08 -13.92
C ALA A 35 -1.32 7.68 -13.63
N ALA A 36 -2.19 7.14 -14.51
CA ALA A 36 -2.73 5.80 -14.36
C ALA A 36 -1.64 4.72 -14.39
N ILE A 37 -0.68 4.82 -15.33
CA ILE A 37 0.41 3.86 -15.45
C ILE A 37 1.32 3.91 -14.22
N LYS A 38 1.69 5.11 -13.75
CA LYS A 38 2.52 5.29 -12.55
C LYS A 38 1.83 4.72 -11.30
N TYR A 39 0.53 5.01 -11.15
CA TYR A 39 -0.26 4.47 -10.05
C TYR A 39 -0.35 2.95 -10.13
N PHE A 40 -0.67 2.40 -11.29
CA PHE A 40 -0.80 0.96 -11.49
C PHE A 40 0.50 0.21 -11.16
N LEU A 41 1.63 0.64 -11.72
CA LEU A 41 2.92 -0.02 -11.52
C LEU A 41 3.34 0.01 -10.05
N THR A 42 3.23 1.16 -9.39
CA THR A 42 3.63 1.30 -7.99
C THR A 42 2.76 0.47 -7.05
N GLN A 43 1.45 0.46 -7.28
CA GLN A 43 0.52 -0.31 -6.46
C GLN A 43 0.61 -1.82 -6.67
N THR A 44 0.91 -2.25 -7.91
CA THR A 44 1.14 -3.67 -8.24
C THR A 44 2.44 -4.19 -7.64
N ILE A 45 3.51 -3.39 -7.66
CA ILE A 45 4.77 -3.73 -6.99
C ILE A 45 4.54 -3.84 -5.47
N ALA A 46 3.79 -2.91 -4.89
CA ALA A 46 3.48 -2.96 -3.47
C ALA A 46 2.60 -4.17 -3.10
N SER A 47 1.62 -4.54 -3.92
CA SER A 47 0.75 -5.69 -3.65
C SER A 47 1.46 -7.03 -3.81
N THR A 48 2.34 -7.16 -4.81
CA THR A 48 3.19 -8.35 -4.98
C THR A 48 4.19 -8.50 -3.85
N MET A 49 4.80 -7.40 -3.38
CA MET A 49 5.67 -7.42 -2.20
C MET A 49 4.92 -7.83 -0.94
N MET A 50 3.66 -7.39 -0.77
CA MET A 50 2.80 -7.83 0.33
C MET A 50 2.52 -9.33 0.27
N LEU A 51 2.15 -9.87 -0.90
CA LEU A 51 1.99 -11.33 -1.06
C LEU A 51 3.27 -12.09 -0.78
N PHE A 52 4.41 -11.57 -1.22
CA PHE A 52 5.69 -12.20 -0.96
C PHE A 52 6.03 -12.23 0.54
N SER A 53 5.67 -11.18 1.28
CA SER A 53 5.82 -11.17 2.74
C SER A 53 4.93 -12.23 3.43
N SER A 54 3.69 -12.40 2.96
CA SER A 54 2.77 -13.37 3.55
C SER A 54 3.12 -14.81 3.19
N THR A 55 3.64 -15.08 1.98
CA THR A 55 4.11 -16.42 1.60
C THR A 55 5.33 -16.83 2.42
N ILE A 56 6.29 -15.93 2.67
CA ILE A 56 7.45 -16.24 3.52
C ILE A 56 6.99 -16.57 4.94
N ASN A 57 6.08 -15.77 5.49
CA ASN A 57 5.53 -16.04 6.82
C ASN A 57 4.78 -17.39 6.85
N ALA A 58 3.99 -17.70 5.81
CA ALA A 58 3.23 -18.94 5.71
C ALA A 58 4.13 -20.17 5.52
N ILE A 59 5.24 -20.06 4.79
CA ILE A 59 6.22 -21.15 4.65
C ILE A 59 6.85 -21.50 6.01
N GLN A 60 7.08 -20.51 6.87
CA GLN A 60 7.69 -20.73 8.17
C GLN A 60 6.70 -21.20 9.25
N THR A 61 5.50 -20.64 9.27
CA THR A 61 4.49 -20.88 10.32
C THR A 61 3.41 -21.88 9.95
N GLY A 62 3.24 -22.16 8.65
CA GLY A 62 2.15 -22.97 8.10
C GLY A 62 0.78 -22.28 8.13
N GLN A 63 0.70 -20.99 8.51
CA GLN A 63 -0.57 -20.28 8.68
C GLN A 63 -0.65 -19.02 7.81
N TRP A 64 -1.87 -18.65 7.43
CA TRP A 64 -2.18 -17.50 6.58
C TRP A 64 -2.92 -16.39 7.32
N ASP A 65 -2.94 -16.44 8.65
CA ASP A 65 -3.60 -15.43 9.48
C ASP A 65 -2.79 -14.14 9.59
N ILE A 66 -3.48 -13.00 9.52
CA ILE A 66 -2.87 -11.67 9.53
C ILE A 66 -2.23 -11.34 10.90
N SER A 67 -2.81 -11.84 11.99
CA SER A 67 -2.33 -11.56 13.36
C SER A 67 -1.08 -12.34 13.75
N MET A 68 -0.69 -13.35 12.98
CA MET A 68 0.44 -14.23 13.30
C MET A 68 1.59 -14.00 12.33
N MET A 69 2.24 -12.83 12.46
CA MET A 69 3.51 -12.57 11.78
C MET A 69 4.68 -12.77 12.73
N THR A 70 5.42 -13.86 12.56
CA THR A 70 6.53 -14.20 13.44
C THR A 70 7.89 -13.88 12.82
N ASP A 71 7.99 -13.96 11.49
CA ASP A 71 9.23 -13.71 10.78
C ASP A 71 9.54 -12.21 10.66
N LYS A 72 10.72 -11.82 11.13
CA LYS A 72 11.16 -10.41 11.11
C LYS A 72 11.34 -9.88 9.68
N TYR A 73 11.82 -10.71 8.75
CA TYR A 73 12.01 -10.30 7.37
C TYR A 73 10.66 -10.07 6.68
N ALA A 74 9.69 -10.97 6.86
CA ALA A 74 8.32 -10.80 6.40
C ALA A 74 7.69 -9.52 6.98
N CYS A 75 7.87 -9.24 8.27
CA CYS A 75 7.38 -7.99 8.89
C CYS A 75 7.99 -6.74 8.26
N THR A 76 9.30 -6.74 8.00
CA THR A 76 9.97 -5.61 7.34
C THR A 76 9.50 -5.40 5.90
N MET A 77 9.30 -6.47 5.14
CA MET A 77 8.79 -6.39 3.77
C MET A 77 7.34 -5.95 3.72
N LEU A 78 6.50 -6.41 4.66
CA LEU A 78 5.14 -5.91 4.79
C LEU A 78 5.13 -4.41 5.07
N LEU A 79 5.97 -3.94 6.01
CA LEU A 79 6.09 -2.52 6.32
C LEU A 79 6.44 -1.72 5.07
N LEU A 80 7.47 -2.14 4.33
CA LEU A 80 7.86 -1.49 3.08
C LEU A 80 6.73 -1.48 2.05
N ALA A 81 6.05 -2.61 1.84
CA ALA A 81 4.91 -2.71 0.95
C ALA A 81 3.77 -1.73 1.32
N MET A 82 3.42 -1.65 2.60
CA MET A 82 2.39 -0.72 3.08
C MET A 82 2.81 0.75 2.94
N THR A 83 4.09 1.05 3.20
CA THR A 83 4.61 2.42 3.07
C THR A 83 4.59 2.90 1.62
N MET A 84 4.86 2.00 0.68
CA MET A 84 4.71 2.25 -0.76
C MET A 84 3.24 2.46 -1.14
N LYS A 85 2.29 1.67 -0.61
CA LYS A 85 0.85 1.86 -0.86
C LYS A 85 0.32 3.21 -0.34
N ILE A 86 0.79 3.66 0.83
CA ILE A 86 0.37 4.93 1.45
C ILE A 86 1.03 6.14 0.77
N GLY A 87 2.20 5.94 0.15
CA GLY A 87 3.02 7.01 -0.43
C GLY A 87 3.81 7.77 0.63
N ALA A 88 4.32 7.08 1.65
CA ALA A 88 5.19 7.67 2.67
C ALA A 88 6.66 7.70 2.19
N ALA A 89 7.46 8.60 2.75
CA ALA A 89 8.89 8.65 2.46
C ALA A 89 9.58 7.33 2.88
N PRO A 90 10.57 6.81 2.11
CA PRO A 90 11.21 7.41 0.93
C PRO A 90 10.47 7.17 -0.40
N ILE A 91 9.36 6.41 -0.41
CA ILE A 91 8.66 5.98 -1.63
C ILE A 91 7.39 6.84 -1.85
N TYR A 92 7.56 8.16 -1.77
CA TYR A 92 6.46 9.13 -1.90
C TYR A 92 6.30 9.69 -3.32
N PHE A 93 7.31 9.52 -4.18
CA PHE A 93 7.40 10.20 -5.49
C PHE A 93 6.21 9.97 -6.43
N TRP A 94 5.52 8.83 -6.30
CA TRP A 94 4.35 8.55 -7.13
C TRP A 94 3.14 9.42 -6.78
N LEU A 95 3.02 9.86 -5.53
CA LEU A 95 1.83 10.52 -5.02
C LEU A 95 1.65 11.93 -5.61
N PRO A 96 2.66 12.84 -5.60
CA PRO A 96 2.52 14.16 -6.22
C PRO A 96 2.22 14.11 -7.72
N GLU A 97 2.90 13.21 -8.46
CA GLU A 97 2.73 13.10 -9.91
C GLU A 97 1.34 12.60 -10.29
N VAL A 98 0.83 11.60 -9.57
CA VAL A 98 -0.53 11.07 -9.80
C VAL A 98 -1.59 12.10 -9.41
N MET A 99 -1.42 12.81 -8.30
CA MET A 99 -2.37 13.86 -7.91
C MET A 99 -2.42 15.00 -8.93
N GLN A 100 -1.27 15.41 -9.49
CA GLN A 100 -1.21 16.47 -10.48
C GLN A 100 -1.80 16.07 -11.85
N GLY A 101 -1.72 14.77 -12.18
CA GLY A 101 -2.22 14.24 -13.44
C GLY A 101 -3.72 13.92 -13.46
N THR A 102 -4.43 14.09 -12.34
CA THR A 102 -5.85 13.73 -12.21
C THR A 102 -6.73 14.91 -11.78
N THR A 103 -8.04 14.72 -11.81
CA THR A 103 -9.00 15.75 -11.36
C THR A 103 -8.95 15.93 -9.84
N MET A 104 -9.45 17.07 -9.33
CA MET A 104 -9.47 17.32 -7.89
C MET A 104 -10.24 16.24 -7.11
N LEU A 105 -11.43 15.84 -7.60
CA LEU A 105 -12.24 14.81 -6.95
C LEU A 105 -11.49 13.48 -6.84
N THR A 106 -10.80 13.06 -7.90
CA THR A 106 -10.02 11.82 -7.90
C THR A 106 -8.80 11.91 -6.99
N ALA A 107 -8.13 13.05 -6.96
CA ALA A 107 -7.03 13.30 -6.03
C ALA A 107 -7.49 13.24 -4.56
N LEU A 108 -8.69 13.76 -4.25
CA LEU A 108 -9.29 13.67 -2.91
C LEU A 108 -9.55 12.21 -2.50
N ILE A 109 -10.09 11.40 -3.42
CA ILE A 109 -10.35 9.97 -3.16
C ILE A 109 -9.04 9.22 -2.93
N ILE A 110 -7.99 9.52 -3.71
CA ILE A 110 -6.66 8.93 -3.52
C ILE A 110 -6.06 9.35 -2.17
N ALA A 111 -6.21 10.61 -1.76
CA ALA A 111 -5.64 11.10 -0.51
C ALA A 111 -6.35 10.55 0.74
N THR A 112 -7.63 10.20 0.64
CA THR A 112 -8.46 9.77 1.79
C THR A 112 -8.72 8.26 1.77
N TRP A 113 -9.50 7.80 0.79
CA TRP A 113 -10.00 6.43 0.72
C TRP A 113 -8.89 5.39 0.56
N GLN A 114 -7.89 5.67 -0.28
CA GLN A 114 -6.80 4.72 -0.54
C GLN A 114 -5.88 4.51 0.66
N LYS A 115 -5.88 5.40 1.66
CA LYS A 115 -5.05 5.27 2.87
C LYS A 115 -5.68 4.39 3.94
N ILE A 116 -7.01 4.26 3.97
CA ILE A 116 -7.74 3.56 5.05
C ILE A 116 -7.34 2.09 5.14
N ALA A 117 -7.35 1.37 4.02
CA ALA A 117 -7.07 -0.07 4.01
C ALA A 117 -5.62 -0.40 4.43
N PRO A 118 -4.56 0.23 3.84
CA PRO A 118 -3.19 0.01 4.31
C PRO A 118 -2.95 0.35 5.78
N ILE A 119 -3.53 1.44 6.28
CA ILE A 119 -3.41 1.83 7.70
C ILE A 119 -4.08 0.78 8.61
N SER A 120 -5.21 0.21 8.20
CA SER A 120 -5.87 -0.84 8.97
C SER A 120 -5.01 -2.12 9.09
N ILE A 121 -4.25 -2.48 8.05
CA ILE A 121 -3.36 -3.65 8.10
C ILE A 121 -2.16 -3.37 9.01
N LEU A 122 -1.57 -2.16 8.94
CA LEU A 122 -0.52 -1.74 9.86
C LEU A 122 -1.01 -1.76 11.32
N PHE A 123 -2.25 -1.32 11.56
CA PHE A 123 -2.86 -1.36 12.89
C PHE A 123 -3.05 -2.80 13.39
N MET A 124 -3.50 -3.73 12.54
CA MET A 124 -3.66 -5.14 12.93
C MET A 124 -2.33 -5.85 13.21
N THR A 125 -1.23 -5.39 12.59
CA THR A 125 0.09 -6.02 12.67
C THR A 125 1.08 -5.27 13.57
N TYR A 126 0.61 -4.25 14.31
CA TYR A 126 1.47 -3.30 15.03
C TYR A 126 2.46 -3.95 16.01
N ASN A 127 2.06 -5.05 16.67
CA ASN A 127 2.89 -5.76 17.65
C ASN A 127 4.14 -6.40 17.04
N HIS A 128 4.12 -6.71 15.74
CA HIS A 128 5.18 -7.46 15.07
C HIS A 128 6.08 -6.57 14.21
N LEU A 129 5.68 -5.32 13.97
CA LEU A 129 6.42 -4.41 13.12
C LEU A 129 7.66 -3.83 13.84
N PRO A 130 8.80 -3.70 13.14
CA PRO A 130 10.03 -3.16 13.72
C PRO A 130 9.87 -1.66 14.05
N PRO A 131 9.89 -1.25 15.33
CA PRO A 131 9.56 0.12 15.73
C PRO A 131 10.58 1.14 15.25
N LYS A 132 11.86 0.75 15.14
CA LYS A 132 12.94 1.63 14.64
C LYS A 132 12.64 2.09 13.21
N ILE A 133 12.26 1.17 12.33
CA ILE A 133 12.00 1.48 10.91
C ILE A 133 10.74 2.35 10.80
N MET A 134 9.68 2.00 11.53
CA MET A 134 8.45 2.79 11.56
C MET A 134 8.71 4.25 11.99
N MET A 135 9.51 4.45 13.04
CA MET A 135 9.88 5.79 13.50
C MET A 135 10.71 6.55 12.46
N THR A 136 11.68 5.89 11.81
CA THR A 136 12.47 6.54 10.75
C THR A 136 11.61 6.97 9.57
N ILE A 137 10.64 6.15 9.15
CA ILE A 137 9.69 6.49 8.08
C ILE A 137 8.82 7.68 8.50
N GLY A 138 8.32 7.67 9.74
CA GLY A 138 7.55 8.79 10.30
C GLY A 138 8.34 10.10 10.25
N ILE A 139 9.53 10.14 10.83
CA ILE A 139 10.40 11.33 10.86
C ILE A 139 10.73 11.79 9.43
N LEU A 140 11.13 10.87 8.55
CA LEU A 140 11.47 11.21 7.17
C LEU A 140 10.26 11.77 6.41
N SER A 141 9.07 11.21 6.63
CA SER A 141 7.84 11.71 6.01
C SER A 141 7.46 13.11 6.48
N THR A 142 7.69 13.44 7.76
CA THR A 142 7.44 14.79 8.31
C THR A 142 8.46 15.83 7.86
N ILE A 143 9.68 15.42 7.49
CA ILE A 143 10.70 16.35 7.00
C ILE A 143 10.46 16.69 5.52
N ILE A 144 9.95 15.72 4.76
CA ILE A 144 9.76 15.85 3.31
C ILE A 144 8.38 16.45 2.95
N GLY A 145 7.33 16.07 3.68
CA GLY A 145 5.96 16.51 3.45
C GLY A 145 5.66 17.88 4.04
#